data_AF-A0A1E4TR89-F1
#
_entry.id   AF-A0A1E4TR89-F1
#
_cell.length_a   1.000
_cell.length_b   1.000
_cell.length_c   1.000
_cell.angle_alpha   90.00
_cell.angle_beta   90.00
_cell.angle_gamma   90.00
#
_symmetry.space_group_name_H-M   'P 1'
#
loop_
_entity.id
_entity.type
_entity.pdbx_description
1 polymer ?
#
loop_
_entity_poly.entity_id
_entity_poly.type
_entity_poly.pdbx_seq_one_letter_code
_entity_poly.pdbx_strand_id
1 'polypeptide(L)'
;MLFMKPVQRSGLLIDRGLIRISKRPLAVHFKRYVDVIKPNLNIRSVSVKTDNIDWNPMKTQRQLDRASAPKKGKKVVLGLLCLTPVITFFLGCWQLERLKWKNSLVAECEDRLTYNPAPLPKSVMPEDVPDFEYRKVLVTGRYDYDHEMLVGPRLLNGQRGYLLITPFIRSSDGKKIIVDRGWISADKVNPNTRTLHHLSVPEGEITIQCMLRVPPKKGMFHIDHEPNTKIFRYLDLDAMAKQNNALPIYAQVIQDFSDHPEYLPENRIQQQENGGSSLPGSSWKFWSHSSNTNSSISNINQPDQNTNGVPAAAPTYSFDSPTVAQMSKTFDSSIQFDEHQFISAGVPLGKIPTVDYRNTHLQYVVTWWGISISSAILLAIVFKKRKIVNPLQEKLRHASKTM
;
A
#
# COMPACT_ATOMS: atom_id res chain seq x y z
N MET A 1 9.48 26.30 21.32
CA MET A 1 8.76 25.84 22.52
C MET A 1 7.26 25.99 22.27
N LEU A 2 6.59 24.92 21.84
CA LEU A 2 5.15 24.65 21.99
C LEU A 2 4.82 23.37 21.20
N PHE A 3 4.93 22.25 21.91
CA PHE A 3 4.48 20.93 21.48
C PHE A 3 2.94 20.88 21.51
N MET A 4 2.28 20.47 20.42
CA MET A 4 0.88 20.04 20.47
C MET A 4 0.83 18.51 20.42
N LYS A 5 0.47 17.91 21.58
CA LYS A 5 0.13 16.49 21.73
C LYS A 5 -1.28 16.19 21.15
N PRO A 6 -1.54 14.98 20.64
CA PRO A 6 -2.89 14.57 20.24
C PRO A 6 -3.73 14.10 21.44
N VAL A 7 -5.02 14.43 21.40
CA VAL A 7 -6.03 14.15 22.44
C VAL A 7 -6.48 12.68 22.41
N GLN A 8 -6.41 12.01 23.57
CA GLN A 8 -7.01 10.70 23.83
C GLN A 8 -8.54 10.77 23.87
N ARG A 9 -9.22 9.81 23.23
CA ARG A 9 -10.65 9.54 23.45
C ARG A 9 -10.79 8.46 24.52
N SER A 10 -11.38 8.82 25.65
CA SER A 10 -11.83 7.89 26.68
C SER A 10 -13.22 7.39 26.34
N GLY A 11 -13.38 6.07 26.20
CA GLY A 11 -14.68 5.41 26.28
C GLY A 11 -15.05 5.14 27.74
N LEU A 12 -16.34 5.18 28.05
CA LEU A 12 -16.88 4.51 29.23
C LEU A 12 -18.24 3.88 28.88
N LEU A 13 -18.31 2.57 29.11
CA LEU A 13 -19.47 1.69 29.02
C LEU A 13 -20.46 1.97 30.17
N ILE A 14 -21.77 2.05 29.87
CA ILE A 14 -22.86 1.09 30.16
C ILE A 14 -23.14 0.79 31.65
N ASP A 15 -24.38 1.05 32.09
CA ASP A 15 -25.17 0.14 32.96
C ASP A 15 -26.70 0.38 32.74
N ARG A 16 -27.38 -0.44 31.94
CA ARG A 16 -28.35 -1.52 32.29
C ARG A 16 -29.47 -1.17 33.30
N GLY A 17 -30.71 -1.24 32.80
CA GLY A 17 -31.92 -1.46 33.59
C GLY A 17 -33.06 -1.99 32.72
N LEU A 18 -33.41 -3.28 32.87
CA LEU A 18 -34.57 -3.97 32.28
C LEU A 18 -35.91 -3.29 32.69
N ILE A 19 -37.06 -3.47 32.02
CA ILE A 19 -38.09 -4.54 32.19
C ILE A 19 -39.28 -4.13 31.25
N ARG A 20 -39.67 -4.88 30.20
CA ARG A 20 -40.66 -6.00 30.09
C ARG A 20 -42.15 -5.60 29.81
N ILE A 21 -42.59 -5.84 28.57
CA ILE A 21 -43.85 -6.50 28.05
C ILE A 21 -45.25 -6.04 28.52
N SER A 22 -46.16 -5.72 27.55
CA SER A 22 -47.54 -6.30 27.36
C SER A 22 -48.36 -5.46 26.34
N LYS A 23 -48.69 -5.92 25.12
CA LYS A 23 -49.91 -6.63 24.61
C LYS A 23 -51.30 -5.96 24.89
N ARG A 24 -51.88 -5.31 23.84
CA ARG A 24 -53.27 -5.33 23.23
C ARG A 24 -54.55 -5.40 24.12
N PRO A 25 -55.81 -5.25 23.61
CA PRO A 25 -56.43 -4.31 22.64
C PRO A 25 -57.87 -3.79 23.06
N LEU A 26 -58.51 -2.98 22.18
CA LEU A 26 -59.97 -2.79 21.89
C LEU A 26 -61.03 -2.68 23.01
N ALA A 27 -61.83 -1.59 22.98
CA ALA A 27 -63.29 -1.64 23.19
C ALA A 27 -64.03 -0.38 22.70
N VAL A 28 -65.21 -0.64 22.14
CA VAL A 28 -66.24 0.25 21.59
C VAL A 28 -67.23 0.63 22.70
N HIS A 29 -67.76 1.87 22.76
CA HIS A 29 -69.15 2.06 23.23
C HIS A 29 -69.84 3.36 22.77
N PHE A 30 -71.17 3.21 22.61
CA PHE A 30 -72.18 4.04 21.95
C PHE A 30 -73.10 4.69 22.99
N LYS A 31 -73.56 5.94 22.81
CA LYS A 31 -74.85 6.58 23.26
C LYS A 31 -74.69 8.12 23.30
N ARG A 32 -75.67 9.00 23.03
CA ARG A 32 -77.11 8.91 22.72
C ARG A 32 -77.58 10.30 22.23
N TYR A 33 -78.58 10.30 21.36
CA TYR A 33 -79.44 11.40 20.88
C TYR A 33 -80.19 12.16 21.99
N VAL A 34 -80.44 13.47 21.79
CA VAL A 34 -81.73 14.16 22.06
C VAL A 34 -81.89 15.34 21.08
N ASP A 35 -82.90 15.25 20.21
CA ASP A 35 -83.45 16.34 19.39
C ASP A 35 -84.34 17.26 20.22
N VAL A 36 -84.34 18.57 19.91
CA VAL A 36 -85.50 19.45 20.13
C VAL A 36 -85.69 20.38 18.92
N ILE A 37 -86.88 20.26 18.34
CA ILE A 37 -87.45 20.93 17.16
C ILE A 37 -87.84 22.40 17.48
N LYS A 38 -87.64 23.34 16.53
CA LYS A 38 -88.51 24.51 16.21
C LYS A 38 -87.98 25.34 15.00
N PRO A 39 -88.82 26.13 14.28
CA PRO A 39 -89.43 25.74 13.02
C PRO A 39 -88.96 26.54 11.77
N ASN A 40 -89.31 25.98 10.61
CA ASN A 40 -89.25 26.56 9.27
C ASN A 40 -89.88 27.97 9.17
N LEU A 41 -89.11 28.94 8.68
CA LEU A 41 -89.63 30.10 7.96
C LEU A 41 -88.95 30.17 6.59
N ASN A 42 -89.73 29.78 5.58
CA ASN A 42 -89.41 29.81 4.17
C ASN A 42 -89.71 31.22 3.66
N ILE A 43 -88.68 32.02 3.40
CA ILE A 43 -88.80 33.26 2.61
C ILE A 43 -87.93 33.10 1.38
N ARG A 44 -88.57 32.76 0.26
CA ARG A 44 -87.99 32.83 -1.08
C ARG A 44 -87.92 34.30 -1.48
N SER A 45 -86.73 34.90 -1.43
CA SER A 45 -86.44 36.10 -2.20
C SER A 45 -85.85 35.68 -3.56
N VAL A 46 -86.68 35.76 -4.60
CA VAL A 46 -86.24 35.67 -5.98
C VAL A 46 -85.52 36.99 -6.29
N SER A 47 -84.19 36.96 -6.38
CA SER A 47 -83.41 38.07 -6.92
C SER A 47 -82.91 37.69 -8.31
N VAL A 48 -83.39 38.42 -9.30
CA VAL A 48 -83.07 38.28 -10.72
C VAL A 48 -81.59 38.60 -10.92
N LYS A 49 -80.82 37.67 -11.48
CA LYS A 49 -79.47 37.97 -11.99
C LYS A 49 -79.63 38.82 -13.25
N THR A 50 -79.46 40.13 -13.11
CA THR A 50 -79.05 40.98 -14.23
C THR A 50 -77.54 41.13 -14.16
N ASP A 51 -76.84 40.88 -15.26
CA ASP A 51 -75.41 41.17 -15.41
C ASP A 51 -75.23 42.69 -15.38
N ASN A 52 -75.13 43.27 -14.19
CA ASN A 52 -74.63 44.62 -14.05
C ASN A 52 -73.13 44.56 -14.34
N ILE A 53 -72.84 44.80 -15.61
CA ILE A 53 -71.52 45.12 -16.14
C ILE A 53 -71.01 46.32 -15.34
N ASP A 54 -70.16 46.02 -14.36
CA ASP A 54 -69.39 47.00 -13.62
C ASP A 54 -68.15 47.30 -14.48
N TRP A 55 -68.25 48.35 -15.31
CA TRP A 55 -67.12 48.85 -16.12
C TRP A 55 -66.08 49.47 -15.21
N ASN A 56 -65.24 48.65 -14.59
CA ASN A 56 -64.01 49.14 -14.00
C ASN A 56 -63.03 49.43 -15.16
N PRO A 57 -62.67 50.70 -15.45
CA PRO A 57 -61.81 50.99 -16.59
C PRO A 57 -60.48 50.27 -16.41
N MET A 58 -60.12 49.46 -17.40
CA MET A 58 -58.82 48.79 -17.49
C MET A 58 -57.71 49.82 -17.31
N LYS A 59 -57.15 49.92 -16.11
CA LYS A 59 -55.82 50.52 -15.91
C LYS A 59 -54.85 49.65 -16.66
N THR A 60 -54.55 50.06 -17.89
CA THR A 60 -53.46 49.53 -18.67
C THR A 60 -52.17 50.01 -18.02
N GLN A 61 -51.78 49.36 -16.93
CA GLN A 61 -50.44 49.49 -16.38
C GLN A 61 -49.54 48.62 -17.27
N ARG A 62 -49.12 49.20 -18.40
CA ARG A 62 -47.95 48.71 -19.13
C ARG A 62 -46.80 48.61 -18.12
N GLN A 63 -46.22 47.41 -18.03
CA GLN A 63 -44.89 47.07 -17.50
C GLN A 63 -44.38 47.93 -16.34
N LEU A 64 -44.16 47.35 -15.16
CA LEU A 64 -42.89 47.54 -14.42
C LEU A 64 -42.70 46.69 -13.14
N ASP A 65 -43.48 45.65 -12.86
CA ASP A 65 -43.22 44.81 -11.69
C ASP A 65 -42.76 43.40 -12.07
N ARG A 66 -41.61 43.31 -12.75
CA ARG A 66 -40.77 42.11 -12.61
C ARG A 66 -40.26 42.14 -11.17
N ALA A 67 -41.04 41.57 -10.26
CA ALA A 67 -40.74 41.43 -8.84
C ALA A 67 -39.24 41.19 -8.67
N SER A 68 -38.52 42.23 -8.25
CA SER A 68 -37.09 42.18 -8.10
C SER A 68 -36.80 41.21 -6.97
N ALA A 69 -36.45 39.97 -7.33
CA ALA A 69 -36.03 38.93 -6.39
C ALA A 69 -35.05 39.53 -5.35
N PRO A 70 -35.17 39.16 -4.07
CA PRO A 70 -34.50 39.86 -2.99
C PRO A 70 -33.00 39.97 -3.24
N LYS A 71 -32.50 41.21 -3.33
CA LYS A 71 -31.09 41.56 -3.64
C LYS A 71 -30.06 40.91 -2.70
N LYS A 72 -30.50 40.33 -1.58
CA LYS A 72 -29.67 39.56 -0.63
C LYS A 72 -29.01 38.35 -1.29
N GLY A 73 -29.73 37.59 -2.14
CA GLY A 73 -29.17 36.39 -2.80
C GLY A 73 -27.98 36.69 -3.71
N LYS A 74 -28.01 37.82 -4.44
CA LYS A 74 -26.92 38.22 -5.34
C LYS A 74 -25.62 38.59 -4.61
N LYS A 75 -25.72 39.15 -3.40
CA LYS A 75 -24.56 39.47 -2.55
C LYS A 75 -23.95 38.22 -1.93
N VAL A 76 -24.79 37.27 -1.49
CA VAL A 76 -24.34 35.96 -0.97
C VAL A 76 -23.64 35.16 -2.06
N VAL A 77 -24.22 35.07 -3.27
CA VAL A 77 -23.60 34.35 -4.41
C VAL A 77 -22.26 34.99 -4.80
N LEU A 78 -22.17 36.32 -4.83
CA LEU A 78 -20.90 37.00 -5.12
C LEU A 78 -19.86 36.76 -4.02
N GLY A 79 -20.26 36.80 -2.75
CA GLY A 79 -19.38 36.49 -1.62
C GLY A 79 -18.84 35.06 -1.71
N LEU A 80 -19.69 34.09 -2.02
CA LEU A 80 -19.29 32.70 -2.23
C LEU A 80 -18.33 32.56 -3.42
N LEU A 81 -18.62 33.22 -4.54
CA LEU A 81 -17.76 33.23 -5.73
C LEU A 81 -16.37 33.83 -5.46
N CYS A 82 -16.27 34.85 -4.60
CA CYS A 82 -15.00 35.40 -4.15
C CYS A 82 -14.26 34.49 -3.17
N LEU A 83 -14.99 33.78 -2.31
CA LEU A 83 -14.42 32.96 -1.24
C LEU A 83 -13.85 31.63 -1.77
N THR A 84 -14.52 31.01 -2.74
CA THR A 84 -14.09 29.74 -3.35
C THR A 84 -12.63 29.72 -3.84
N PRO A 85 -12.15 30.67 -4.67
CA PRO A 85 -10.76 30.64 -5.14
C PRO A 85 -9.75 30.80 -4.00
N VAL A 86 -10.09 31.57 -2.96
CA VAL A 86 -9.23 31.77 -1.78
C VAL A 86 -9.12 30.47 -0.98
N ILE A 87 -10.24 29.85 -0.60
CA ILE A 87 -10.25 28.61 0.18
C ILE A 87 -9.52 27.49 -0.57
N THR A 88 -9.83 27.29 -1.86
CA THR A 88 -9.22 26.23 -2.67
C THR A 88 -7.72 26.44 -2.88
N PHE A 89 -7.24 27.69 -2.95
CA PHE A 89 -5.81 27.98 -2.98
C PHE A 89 -5.12 27.58 -1.67
N PHE A 90 -5.69 27.97 -0.52
CA PHE A 90 -5.16 27.56 0.79
C PHE A 90 -5.16 26.04 0.98
N LEU A 91 -6.20 25.34 0.53
CA LEU A 91 -6.24 23.88 0.53
C LEU A 91 -5.13 23.28 -0.34
N GLY A 92 -4.86 23.87 -1.51
CA GLY A 92 -3.74 23.45 -2.37
C GLY A 92 -2.37 23.67 -1.70
N CYS A 93 -2.17 24.81 -1.04
CA CYS A 93 -0.93 25.08 -0.29
C CYS A 93 -0.73 24.07 0.86
N TRP A 94 -1.79 23.76 1.61
CA TRP A 94 -1.73 22.73 2.65
C TRP A 94 -1.40 21.35 2.08
N GLN A 95 -1.98 20.97 0.92
CA GLN A 95 -1.64 19.72 0.25
C GLN A 95 -0.17 19.66 -0.20
N LEU A 96 0.40 20.79 -0.62
CA LEU A 96 1.82 20.88 -0.97
C LEU A 96 2.73 20.69 0.26
N GLU A 97 2.38 21.31 1.39
CA GLU A 97 3.10 21.10 2.66
C GLU A 97 3.00 19.64 3.11
N ARG A 98 1.81 19.05 3.01
CA ARG A 98 1.58 17.63 3.33
C ARG A 98 2.37 16.71 2.41
N LEU A 99 2.50 17.06 1.14
CA LEU A 99 3.33 16.36 0.17
C LEU A 99 4.81 16.40 0.58
N LYS A 100 5.34 17.59 0.90
CA LYS A 100 6.74 17.77 1.33
C LYS A 100 7.07 16.92 2.57
N TRP A 101 6.21 16.98 3.58
CA TRP A 101 6.33 16.13 4.78
C TRP A 101 6.37 14.64 4.44
N LYS A 102 5.50 14.18 3.53
CA LYS A 102 5.50 12.76 3.14
C LYS A 102 6.75 12.39 2.34
N ASN A 103 7.20 13.25 1.44
CA ASN A 103 8.41 13.03 0.67
C ASN A 103 9.65 12.98 1.59
N SER A 104 9.72 13.79 2.65
CA SER A 104 10.84 13.72 3.58
C SER A 104 10.86 12.40 4.35
N LEU A 105 9.71 11.85 4.73
CA LEU A 105 9.64 10.52 5.35
C LEU A 105 10.09 9.41 4.40
N VAL A 106 9.67 9.48 3.13
CA VAL A 106 10.11 8.51 2.11
C VAL A 106 11.61 8.61 1.87
N ALA A 107 12.14 9.82 1.71
CA ALA A 107 13.57 10.05 1.51
C ALA A 107 14.40 9.53 2.69
N GLU A 108 13.93 9.71 3.93
CA GLU A 108 14.59 9.14 5.11
C GLU A 108 14.60 7.60 5.08
N CYS A 109 13.49 6.98 4.69
CA CYS A 109 13.43 5.52 4.54
C CYS A 109 14.36 5.02 3.42
N GLU A 110 14.42 5.73 2.29
CA GLU A 110 15.31 5.41 1.17
C GLU A 110 16.78 5.56 1.57
N ASP A 111 17.14 6.64 2.28
CA ASP A 111 18.49 6.85 2.81
C ASP A 111 18.91 5.70 3.73
N ARG A 112 18.01 5.28 4.65
CA ARG A 112 18.25 4.12 5.54
C ARG A 112 18.51 2.81 4.79
N LEU A 113 17.90 2.62 3.63
CA LEU A 113 18.09 1.45 2.77
C LEU A 113 19.45 1.43 2.05
N THR A 114 20.05 2.60 1.82
CA THR A 114 21.34 2.69 1.13
C THR A 114 22.50 2.21 1.99
N TYR A 115 22.41 2.32 3.33
CA TYR A 115 23.47 1.90 4.22
C TYR A 115 23.74 0.39 4.13
N ASN A 116 25.02 0.05 4.29
CA ASN A 116 25.44 -1.34 4.38
C ASN A 116 24.79 -2.04 5.58
N PRO A 117 24.55 -3.36 5.46
CA PRO A 117 23.96 -4.15 6.54
C PRO A 117 24.80 -4.08 7.81
N ALA A 118 24.16 -3.75 8.93
CA ALA A 118 24.82 -3.73 10.24
C ALA A 118 24.42 -4.96 11.07
N PRO A 119 25.30 -5.51 11.93
CA PRO A 119 24.91 -6.59 12.82
C PRO A 119 23.80 -6.11 13.79
N LEU A 120 22.78 -6.94 14.00
CA LEU A 120 21.68 -6.60 14.91
C LEU A 120 22.21 -6.52 16.37
N PRO A 121 22.05 -5.38 17.07
CA PRO A 121 22.52 -5.24 18.44
C PRO A 121 21.87 -6.26 19.40
N LYS A 122 22.60 -6.66 20.44
CA LYS A 122 22.08 -7.60 21.47
C LYS A 122 20.96 -7.01 22.32
N SER A 123 20.95 -5.70 22.47
CA SER A 123 20.02 -4.96 23.33
C SER A 123 18.78 -4.45 22.60
N VAL A 124 18.54 -4.79 21.33
CA VAL A 124 17.36 -4.29 20.60
C VAL A 124 16.10 -4.75 21.29
N MET A 125 15.34 -3.79 21.80
CA MET A 125 14.01 -4.01 22.34
C MET A 125 12.97 -3.73 21.24
N PRO A 126 11.74 -4.26 21.36
CA PRO A 126 10.65 -3.95 20.42
C PRO A 126 10.37 -2.45 20.25
N GLU A 127 10.67 -1.66 21.28
CA GLU A 127 10.51 -0.21 21.32
C GLU A 127 11.47 0.54 20.38
N ASP A 128 12.64 -0.04 20.10
CA ASP A 128 13.67 0.55 19.25
C ASP A 128 13.41 0.26 17.75
N VAL A 129 12.55 -0.71 17.43
CA VAL A 129 12.30 -1.16 16.04
C VAL A 129 11.87 -0.04 15.09
N PRO A 130 11.02 0.94 15.48
CA PRO A 130 10.67 2.07 14.61
C PRO A 130 11.88 2.93 14.19
N ASP A 131 12.87 3.07 15.06
CA ASP A 131 14.08 3.84 14.76
C ASP A 131 14.99 3.11 13.76
N PHE A 132 14.90 1.77 13.72
CA PHE A 132 15.58 0.92 12.75
C PHE A 132 14.73 0.53 11.54
N GLU A 133 13.54 1.11 11.36
CA GLU A 133 12.69 0.78 10.21
C GLU A 133 13.44 1.08 8.90
N TYR A 134 13.37 0.14 7.95
CA TYR A 134 14.08 0.16 6.66
C TYR A 134 15.61 0.05 6.76
N ARG A 135 16.16 -0.28 7.94
CA ARG A 135 17.58 -0.60 8.06
C ARG A 135 17.84 -2.07 7.71
N LYS A 136 18.86 -2.31 6.87
CA LYS A 136 19.39 -3.65 6.60
C LYS A 136 20.22 -4.11 7.80
N VAL A 137 19.93 -5.30 8.30
CA VAL A 137 20.62 -5.90 9.44
C VAL A 137 21.03 -7.34 9.15
N LEU A 138 22.15 -7.76 9.75
CA LEU A 138 22.63 -9.13 9.73
C LEU A 138 22.26 -9.80 11.06
N VAL A 139 21.66 -10.98 10.99
CA VAL A 139 21.29 -11.76 12.18
C VAL A 139 21.84 -13.17 12.03
N THR A 140 22.61 -13.60 13.03
CA THR A 140 23.19 -14.95 13.09
C THR A 140 22.44 -15.82 14.10
N GLY A 141 22.13 -17.05 13.72
CA GLY A 141 21.32 -17.95 14.54
C GLY A 141 20.75 -19.14 13.77
N ARG A 142 19.67 -19.72 14.28
CA ARG A 142 19.00 -20.89 13.68
C ARG A 142 17.49 -20.68 13.58
N TYR A 143 16.87 -21.27 12.55
CA TYR A 143 15.42 -21.30 12.44
C TYR A 143 14.79 -22.37 13.34
N ASP A 144 13.61 -22.07 13.87
CA ASP A 144 12.76 -23.00 14.61
C ASP A 144 11.64 -23.48 13.67
N TYR A 145 11.91 -24.59 12.96
CA TYR A 145 11.01 -25.09 11.91
C TYR A 145 9.71 -25.71 12.44
N ASP A 146 9.73 -26.23 13.68
CA ASP A 146 8.56 -26.81 14.34
C ASP A 146 7.46 -25.76 14.56
N HIS A 147 7.89 -24.50 14.71
CA HIS A 147 7.05 -23.35 14.99
C HIS A 147 6.86 -22.42 13.79
N GLU A 148 7.04 -22.93 12.57
CA GLU A 148 6.71 -22.19 11.34
C GLU A 148 5.24 -21.77 11.32
N MET A 149 4.97 -20.56 10.83
CA MET A 149 3.65 -19.96 10.66
C MET A 149 3.45 -19.50 9.21
N LEU A 150 2.20 -19.42 8.78
CA LEU A 150 1.84 -19.06 7.40
C LEU A 150 0.90 -17.87 7.41
N VAL A 151 1.18 -16.80 6.67
CA VAL A 151 0.28 -15.66 6.52
C VAL A 151 -0.32 -15.62 5.12
N GLY A 152 -1.63 -15.73 4.98
CA GLY A 152 -2.26 -15.67 3.66
C GLY A 152 -3.74 -16.02 3.62
N PRO A 153 -4.29 -16.27 2.43
CA PRO A 153 -3.60 -16.47 1.15
C PRO A 153 -2.94 -15.21 0.56
N ARG A 154 -1.84 -15.39 -0.18
CA ARG A 154 -1.14 -14.35 -0.97
C ARG A 154 -0.95 -14.80 -2.40
N LEU A 155 -0.96 -13.85 -3.34
CA LEU A 155 -0.74 -14.11 -4.76
C LEU A 155 0.61 -13.53 -5.17
N LEU A 156 1.40 -14.30 -5.91
CA LEU A 156 2.62 -13.88 -6.58
C LEU A 156 2.59 -14.43 -8.00
N ASN A 157 2.73 -13.58 -9.02
CA ASN A 157 2.72 -13.97 -10.44
C ASN A 157 1.53 -14.87 -10.85
N GLY A 158 0.34 -14.62 -10.29
CA GLY A 158 -0.87 -15.41 -10.54
C GLY A 158 -0.94 -16.75 -9.80
N GLN A 159 0.11 -17.15 -9.08
CA GLN A 159 0.14 -18.36 -8.26
C GLN A 159 -0.28 -18.08 -6.82
N ARG A 160 -1.01 -19.03 -6.21
CA ARG A 160 -1.42 -18.96 -4.80
C ARG A 160 -0.30 -19.46 -3.89
N GLY A 161 -0.07 -18.71 -2.83
CA GLY A 161 0.88 -19.07 -1.79
C GLY A 161 0.58 -18.40 -0.45
N TYR A 162 1.59 -18.41 0.41
CA TYR A 162 1.55 -17.86 1.76
C TYR A 162 2.88 -17.14 2.04
N LEU A 163 2.90 -16.21 2.99
CA LEU A 163 4.16 -15.74 3.57
C LEU A 163 4.59 -16.75 4.64
N LEU A 164 5.80 -17.26 4.53
CA LEU A 164 6.39 -18.18 5.48
C LEU A 164 7.08 -17.36 6.57
N ILE A 165 6.52 -17.42 7.77
CA ILE A 165 7.07 -16.76 8.95
C ILE A 165 7.67 -17.83 9.85
N THR A 166 8.95 -17.72 10.18
CA THR A 166 9.64 -18.71 11.01
C THR A 166 10.30 -17.99 12.18
N PRO A 167 10.08 -18.43 13.43
CA PRO A 167 10.84 -17.91 14.56
C PRO A 167 12.33 -18.22 14.36
N PHE A 168 13.19 -17.23 14.63
CA PHE A 168 14.63 -17.35 14.48
C PHE A 168 15.29 -17.16 15.84
N ILE A 169 15.98 -18.19 16.31
CA ILE A 169 16.72 -18.19 17.57
C ILE A 169 18.07 -17.55 17.31
N ARG A 170 18.29 -16.37 17.88
CA ARG A 170 19.54 -15.63 17.75
C ARG A 170 20.66 -16.32 18.53
N SER A 171 21.84 -16.43 17.92
CA SER A 171 23.04 -16.95 18.60
C SER A 171 23.57 -15.96 19.65
N SER A 172 23.36 -14.66 19.43
CA SER A 172 23.89 -13.59 20.27
C SER A 172 23.39 -13.56 21.71
N ASP A 173 22.11 -13.89 21.92
CA ASP A 173 21.37 -13.75 23.18
C ASP A 173 20.38 -14.91 23.44
N GLY A 174 20.24 -15.86 22.50
CA GLY A 174 19.32 -17.01 22.61
C GLY A 174 17.84 -16.66 22.46
N LYS A 175 17.49 -15.39 22.25
CA LYS A 175 16.08 -14.96 22.13
C LYS A 175 15.56 -15.22 20.71
N LYS A 176 14.28 -15.56 20.63
CA LYS A 176 13.58 -15.75 19.35
C LYS A 176 13.09 -14.39 18.82
N ILE A 177 13.26 -14.16 17.52
CA ILE A 177 12.63 -13.06 16.78
C ILE A 177 11.74 -13.63 15.68
N ILE A 178 10.79 -12.84 15.18
CA ILE A 178 9.88 -13.26 14.11
C ILE A 178 10.49 -12.87 12.76
N VAL A 179 10.86 -13.87 11.96
CA VAL A 179 11.46 -13.65 10.63
C VAL A 179 10.46 -14.02 9.54
N ASP A 180 10.17 -13.06 8.66
CA ASP A 180 9.48 -13.30 7.40
C ASP A 180 10.48 -13.75 6.36
N ARG A 181 10.46 -15.06 6.06
CA ARG A 181 11.31 -15.67 5.03
C ARG A 181 10.81 -15.36 3.62
N GLY A 182 9.59 -14.84 3.50
CA GLY A 182 9.01 -14.42 2.25
C GLY A 182 7.94 -15.38 1.70
N TRP A 183 7.66 -15.29 0.41
CA TRP A 183 6.55 -16.00 -0.21
C TRP A 183 6.90 -17.45 -0.56
N ILE A 184 5.98 -18.37 -0.30
CA ILE A 184 6.08 -19.78 -0.69
C ILE A 184 4.79 -20.26 -1.37
N SER A 185 4.94 -21.08 -2.42
CA SER A 185 3.80 -21.69 -3.12
C SER A 185 3.00 -22.61 -2.20
N ALA A 186 1.68 -22.66 -2.41
CA ALA A 186 0.77 -23.49 -1.61
C ALA A 186 1.15 -24.99 -1.63
N ASP A 187 1.71 -25.47 -2.74
CA ASP A 187 2.09 -26.88 -2.92
C ASP A 187 3.40 -27.23 -2.19
N LYS A 188 4.21 -26.22 -1.83
CA LYS A 188 5.54 -26.36 -1.21
C LYS A 188 5.57 -25.97 0.26
N VAL A 189 4.40 -25.76 0.87
CA VAL A 189 4.27 -25.40 2.29
C VAL A 189 4.93 -26.46 3.18
N ASN A 190 4.79 -27.75 2.86
CA ASN A 190 5.42 -28.82 3.61
C ASN A 190 6.94 -28.87 3.33
N PRO A 191 7.81 -28.78 4.36
CA PRO A 191 9.26 -28.85 4.20
C PRO A 191 9.77 -30.05 3.39
N ASN A 192 9.13 -31.23 3.51
CA ASN A 192 9.56 -32.46 2.84
C ASN A 192 9.35 -32.46 1.31
N THR A 193 8.55 -31.51 0.80
CA THR A 193 8.24 -31.41 -0.63
C THR A 193 9.21 -30.49 -1.39
N ARG A 194 10.15 -29.87 -0.67
CA ARG A 194 11.11 -28.89 -1.19
C ARG A 194 12.34 -29.63 -1.74
N THR A 195 12.93 -29.17 -2.83
CA THR A 195 14.03 -29.88 -3.53
C THR A 195 15.41 -29.28 -3.21
N LEU A 196 15.47 -27.97 -2.92
CA LEU A 196 16.68 -27.27 -2.50
C LEU A 196 16.68 -27.07 -0.98
N HIS A 197 16.96 -28.14 -0.23
CA HIS A 197 16.87 -28.14 1.23
C HIS A 197 17.83 -27.15 1.90
N HIS A 198 19.04 -26.93 1.38
CA HIS A 198 20.00 -26.01 2.00
C HIS A 198 19.55 -24.55 1.96
N LEU A 199 18.82 -24.12 0.93
CA LEU A 199 18.24 -22.78 0.83
C LEU A 199 16.86 -22.70 1.49
N SER A 200 16.05 -23.76 1.35
CA SER A 200 14.66 -23.75 1.83
C SER A 200 14.50 -24.12 3.30
N VAL A 201 15.40 -24.93 3.85
CA VAL A 201 15.45 -25.38 5.26
C VAL A 201 16.93 -25.49 5.68
N PRO A 202 17.69 -24.38 5.71
CA PRO A 202 19.08 -24.42 6.17
C PRO A 202 19.18 -25.00 7.59
N GLU A 203 20.10 -25.94 7.78
CA GLU A 203 20.36 -26.56 9.07
C GLU A 203 21.58 -25.92 9.73
N GLY A 204 21.55 -25.76 11.05
CA GLY A 204 22.66 -25.19 11.81
C GLY A 204 22.60 -23.68 12.01
N GLU A 205 23.77 -23.08 12.23
CA GLU A 205 23.91 -21.65 12.48
C GLU A 205 24.21 -20.91 11.17
N ILE A 206 23.31 -20.01 10.81
CA ILE A 206 23.38 -19.24 9.57
C ILE A 206 23.33 -17.76 9.86
N THR A 207 23.91 -16.97 8.95
CA THR A 207 23.76 -15.52 8.95
C THR A 207 22.81 -15.13 7.84
N ILE A 208 21.71 -14.48 8.21
CA ILE A 208 20.70 -13.98 7.28
C ILE A 208 20.74 -12.46 7.21
N GLN A 209 20.51 -11.94 6.01
CA GLN A 209 20.31 -10.51 5.79
C GLN A 209 18.81 -10.21 5.82
N CYS A 210 18.39 -9.35 6.74
CA CYS A 210 17.01 -8.96 6.86
C CYS A 210 16.85 -7.44 7.01
N MET A 211 15.64 -6.97 6.82
CA MET A 211 15.23 -5.59 6.99
C MET A 211 14.23 -5.52 8.13
N LEU A 212 14.50 -4.65 9.11
CA LEU A 212 13.55 -4.41 10.18
C LEU A 212 12.36 -3.59 9.69
N ARG A 213 11.16 -4.05 10.03
CA ARG A 213 9.92 -3.41 9.61
C ARG A 213 8.96 -3.32 10.79
N VAL A 214 8.23 -2.22 10.87
CA VAL A 214 7.10 -2.10 11.79
C VAL A 214 5.88 -2.70 11.08
N PRO A 215 5.34 -3.83 11.56
CA PRO A 215 4.15 -4.41 10.95
C PRO A 215 2.93 -3.50 11.17
N PRO A 216 1.92 -3.58 10.29
CA PRO A 216 0.71 -2.81 10.45
C PRO A 216 0.03 -3.19 11.77
N LYS A 217 -0.40 -2.18 12.53
CA LYS A 217 -1.18 -2.40 13.75
C LYS A 217 -2.53 -3.03 13.39
N LYS A 218 -2.97 -3.95 14.24
CA LYS A 218 -4.29 -4.58 14.14
C LYS A 218 -5.41 -3.54 14.09
N GLY A 219 -6.20 -3.58 13.02
CA GLY A 219 -7.37 -2.73 12.87
C GLY A 219 -8.59 -3.28 13.60
N MET A 220 -9.56 -2.43 13.92
CA MET A 220 -10.73 -2.76 14.74
C MET A 220 -11.66 -3.85 14.18
N PHE A 221 -11.64 -4.08 12.86
CA PHE A 221 -12.47 -5.10 12.19
C PHE A 221 -11.74 -6.41 11.90
N HIS A 222 -10.51 -6.59 12.40
CA HIS A 222 -9.79 -7.85 12.23
C HIS A 222 -10.28 -8.86 13.26
N ILE A 223 -10.61 -10.06 12.78
CA ILE A 223 -10.96 -11.20 13.64
C ILE A 223 -9.71 -11.66 14.37
N ASP A 224 -9.81 -11.97 15.65
CA ASP A 224 -8.70 -12.49 16.45
C ASP A 224 -8.16 -13.81 15.90
N HIS A 225 -6.86 -14.02 16.10
CA HIS A 225 -6.21 -15.29 15.76
C HIS A 225 -6.66 -16.40 16.69
N GLU A 226 -6.90 -17.59 16.12
CA GLU A 226 -7.22 -18.78 16.91
C GLU A 226 -5.94 -19.38 17.49
N PRO A 227 -5.85 -19.59 18.82
CA PRO A 227 -4.64 -20.08 19.45
C PRO A 227 -4.25 -21.46 18.89
N ASN A 228 -2.94 -21.70 18.77
CA ASN A 228 -2.33 -22.95 18.27
C ASN A 228 -2.55 -23.26 16.78
N THR A 229 -3.16 -22.37 16.01
CA THR A 229 -3.23 -22.54 14.54
C THR A 229 -1.95 -22.03 13.87
N LYS A 230 -1.45 -22.75 12.86
CA LYS A 230 -0.26 -22.37 12.07
C LYS A 230 -0.57 -21.25 11.07
N ILE A 231 -1.84 -21.12 10.66
CA ILE A 231 -2.26 -20.20 9.60
C ILE A 231 -2.83 -18.92 10.20
N PHE A 232 -2.22 -17.80 9.83
CA PHE A 232 -2.63 -16.46 10.16
C PHE A 232 -3.28 -15.80 8.94
N ARG A 233 -4.44 -15.16 9.14
CA ARG A 233 -5.12 -14.41 8.07
C ARG A 233 -4.43 -13.08 7.75
N TYR A 234 -3.82 -12.47 8.76
CA TYR A 234 -3.08 -11.22 8.68
C TYR A 234 -1.81 -11.30 9.53
N LEU A 235 -0.87 -10.39 9.30
CA LEU A 235 0.37 -10.34 10.06
C LEU A 235 0.10 -9.73 11.45
N ASP A 236 -0.16 -10.58 12.44
CA ASP A 236 -0.31 -10.19 13.85
C ASP A 236 0.96 -10.53 14.62
N LEU A 237 1.86 -9.55 14.75
CA LEU A 237 3.16 -9.77 15.39
C LEU A 237 3.02 -10.14 16.87
N ASP A 238 2.08 -9.53 17.59
CA ASP A 238 1.90 -9.79 19.02
C ASP A 238 1.38 -11.20 19.27
N ALA A 239 0.43 -11.66 18.46
CA ALA A 239 -0.08 -13.04 18.55
C ALA A 239 0.99 -14.07 18.17
N MET A 240 1.75 -13.82 17.09
CA MET A 240 2.86 -14.69 16.66
C MET A 240 3.98 -14.77 17.71
N ALA A 241 4.33 -13.63 18.31
CA ALA A 241 5.34 -13.55 19.35
C ALA A 241 4.91 -14.32 20.61
N LYS A 242 3.66 -14.13 21.05
CA LYS A 242 3.10 -14.85 22.21
C LYS A 242 3.04 -16.35 21.99
N GLN A 243 2.61 -16.81 20.82
CA GLN A 243 2.48 -18.24 20.51
C GLN A 243 3.83 -18.96 20.54
N ASN A 244 4.92 -18.29 20.14
CA ASN A 244 6.25 -18.92 19.99
C ASN A 244 7.26 -18.51 21.07
N ASN A 245 6.82 -17.76 22.09
CA ASN A 245 7.68 -17.17 23.11
C ASN A 245 8.87 -16.39 22.49
N ALA A 246 8.54 -15.53 21.53
CA ALA A 246 9.49 -14.69 20.81
C ALA A 246 9.33 -13.21 21.17
N LEU A 247 10.38 -12.43 20.93
CA LEU A 247 10.28 -10.98 20.98
C LEU A 247 9.40 -10.50 19.81
N PRO A 248 8.53 -9.50 20.02
CA PRO A 248 7.75 -8.88 18.95
C PRO A 248 8.66 -7.95 18.13
N ILE A 249 9.61 -8.56 17.42
CA ILE A 249 10.49 -7.92 16.44
C ILE A 249 10.22 -8.64 15.12
N TYR A 250 9.80 -7.87 14.12
CA TYR A 250 9.52 -8.38 12.77
C TYR A 250 10.67 -8.02 11.83
N ALA A 251 11.34 -9.05 11.34
CA ALA A 251 12.46 -8.95 10.42
C ALA A 251 12.11 -9.62 9.09
N GLN A 252 12.24 -8.90 7.99
CA GLN A 252 11.92 -9.41 6.66
C GLN A 252 13.18 -9.78 5.90
N VAL A 253 13.31 -11.03 5.49
CA VAL A 253 14.46 -11.48 4.68
C VAL A 253 14.46 -10.73 3.36
N ILE A 254 15.63 -10.20 3.02
CA ILE A 254 15.85 -9.52 1.75
C ILE A 254 15.94 -10.58 0.66
N GLN A 255 15.32 -10.31 -0.48
CA GLN A 255 15.41 -11.22 -1.62
C GLN A 255 16.87 -11.41 -2.06
N ASP A 256 17.30 -12.67 -2.10
CA ASP A 256 18.59 -13.09 -2.65
C ASP A 256 18.34 -14.33 -3.52
N PHE A 257 18.96 -14.32 -4.70
CA PHE A 257 18.90 -15.41 -5.68
C PHE A 257 20.25 -16.13 -5.82
N SER A 258 21.23 -15.72 -5.04
CA SER A 258 22.55 -16.34 -5.00
C SER A 258 22.48 -17.67 -4.27
N ASP A 259 23.36 -18.59 -4.63
CA ASP A 259 23.57 -19.79 -3.81
C ASP A 259 24.34 -19.43 -2.53
N HIS A 260 23.96 -20.06 -1.42
CA HIS A 260 24.59 -19.90 -0.10
C HIS A 260 25.19 -21.24 0.33
N PRO A 261 26.39 -21.58 -0.17
CA PRO A 261 27.05 -22.84 0.19
C PRO A 261 27.35 -22.94 1.68
N GLU A 262 27.48 -21.81 2.39
CA GLU A 262 27.62 -21.75 3.85
C GLU A 262 26.44 -22.33 4.63
N TYR A 263 25.28 -22.52 3.98
CA TYR A 263 24.11 -23.16 4.59
C TYR A 263 24.14 -24.69 4.46
N LEU A 264 25.14 -25.24 3.79
CA LEU A 264 25.35 -26.68 3.73
C LEU A 264 25.93 -27.17 5.07
N PRO A 265 25.45 -28.30 5.61
CA PRO A 265 26.01 -28.86 6.83
C PRO A 265 27.48 -29.26 6.61
N GLU A 266 28.35 -28.91 7.57
CA GLU A 266 29.81 -29.13 7.57
C GLU A 266 30.21 -30.57 7.13
N ASN A 267 29.38 -31.56 7.50
CA ASN A 267 29.59 -32.97 7.17
C ASN A 267 29.60 -33.27 5.66
N ARG A 268 28.98 -32.43 4.82
CA ARG A 268 28.98 -32.62 3.35
C ARG A 268 30.29 -32.12 2.73
N ILE A 269 30.90 -31.08 3.31
CA ILE A 269 32.15 -30.49 2.81
C ILE A 269 33.32 -31.46 3.03
N GLN A 270 33.39 -32.11 4.19
CA GLN A 270 34.43 -33.10 4.50
C GLN A 270 34.35 -34.38 3.65
N GLN A 271 33.16 -34.77 3.16
CA GLN A 271 33.02 -35.91 2.24
C GLN A 271 33.57 -35.61 0.84
N GLN A 272 33.55 -34.34 0.42
CA GLN A 272 34.19 -33.93 -0.83
C GLN A 272 35.72 -33.88 -0.72
N GLU A 273 36.27 -33.50 0.44
CA GLU A 273 37.72 -33.45 0.66
C GLU A 273 38.36 -34.84 0.88
N ASN A 274 37.66 -35.76 1.56
CA ASN A 274 38.17 -37.13 1.80
C ASN A 274 37.81 -38.13 0.70
N GLY A 275 37.02 -37.73 -0.30
CA GLY A 275 36.54 -38.55 -1.40
C GLY A 275 37.47 -38.56 -2.62
N GLY A 276 38.73 -38.96 -2.43
CA GLY A 276 39.60 -39.32 -3.56
C GLY A 276 39.04 -40.55 -4.28
N SER A 277 38.68 -40.39 -5.56
CA SER A 277 38.33 -41.44 -6.52
C SER A 277 37.10 -42.31 -6.22
N SER A 278 35.92 -41.87 -6.67
CA SER A 278 34.96 -42.60 -7.52
C SER A 278 33.61 -41.90 -7.47
N LEU A 279 33.21 -41.31 -8.60
CA LEU A 279 31.89 -40.72 -8.77
C LEU A 279 30.86 -41.83 -9.05
N PRO A 280 29.78 -42.00 -8.25
CA PRO A 280 28.55 -42.54 -8.77
C PRO A 280 27.69 -41.37 -9.29
N GLY A 281 27.53 -41.30 -10.60
CA GLY A 281 26.41 -40.66 -11.31
C GLY A 281 25.84 -39.38 -10.71
N SER A 282 26.61 -38.29 -10.76
CA SER A 282 26.09 -36.93 -10.58
C SER A 282 25.05 -36.64 -11.67
N SER A 283 23.77 -36.59 -11.27
CA SER A 283 22.64 -36.12 -12.09
C SER A 283 22.60 -34.59 -12.23
N TRP A 284 23.76 -33.92 -12.13
CA TRP A 284 23.90 -32.46 -12.17
C TRP A 284 24.63 -31.94 -13.42
N LYS A 285 24.58 -32.70 -14.54
CA LYS A 285 25.05 -32.22 -15.85
C LYS A 285 23.96 -31.56 -16.71
N PHE A 286 22.73 -31.45 -16.22
CA PHE A 286 21.60 -31.01 -17.04
C PHE A 286 21.35 -29.49 -17.02
N TRP A 287 21.94 -28.74 -16.08
CA TRP A 287 21.65 -27.31 -15.88
C TRP A 287 22.83 -26.35 -16.10
N SER A 288 23.85 -26.75 -16.86
CA SER A 288 24.81 -25.78 -17.39
C SER A 288 24.32 -25.24 -18.73
N HIS A 289 23.39 -24.29 -18.72
CA HIS A 289 23.13 -23.46 -19.90
C HIS A 289 24.05 -22.25 -19.86
N SER A 290 25.18 -22.38 -20.56
CA SER A 290 26.01 -21.24 -20.95
C SER A 290 25.25 -20.43 -21.99
N SER A 291 24.67 -19.29 -21.59
CA SER A 291 24.17 -18.31 -22.55
C SER A 291 25.34 -17.50 -23.10
N ASN A 292 25.98 -18.03 -24.15
CA ASN A 292 26.90 -17.26 -24.96
C ASN A 292 26.12 -16.67 -26.15
N THR A 293 25.51 -15.51 -25.95
CA THR A 293 25.04 -14.67 -27.06
C THR A 293 26.21 -13.85 -27.57
N ASN A 294 26.85 -14.32 -28.64
CA ASN A 294 27.58 -13.47 -29.58
C ASN A 294 27.56 -14.10 -30.98
N SER A 295 26.76 -13.45 -31.84
CA SER A 295 26.92 -13.25 -33.29
C SER A 295 28.03 -14.01 -34.05
N SER A 296 27.64 -14.75 -35.08
CA SER A 296 28.35 -14.88 -36.38
C SER A 296 27.44 -15.69 -37.34
N ILE A 297 26.92 -15.09 -38.41
CA ILE A 297 27.54 -14.97 -39.75
C ILE A 297 28.07 -16.33 -40.24
N SER A 298 27.38 -16.84 -41.25
CA SER A 298 27.64 -18.08 -42.00
C SER A 298 29.00 -18.08 -42.70
N ASN A 299 29.77 -19.13 -42.48
CA ASN A 299 30.93 -19.52 -43.28
C ASN A 299 30.49 -20.33 -44.52
N ILE A 300 31.08 -20.04 -45.69
CA ILE A 300 31.17 -20.97 -46.81
C ILE A 300 32.56 -20.81 -47.49
N ASN A 301 33.27 -21.95 -47.56
CA ASN A 301 34.34 -22.38 -48.48
C ASN A 301 35.84 -22.02 -48.24
N GLN A 302 36.61 -23.10 -47.99
CA GLN A 302 38.02 -23.37 -48.35
C GLN A 302 38.24 -23.43 -49.89
N PRO A 303 39.46 -23.71 -50.42
CA PRO A 303 40.84 -23.59 -49.88
C PRO A 303 41.79 -22.81 -50.84
N ASP A 304 43.06 -22.57 -50.48
CA ASP A 304 44.19 -22.73 -51.42
C ASP A 304 45.58 -22.68 -50.76
N GLN A 305 46.54 -23.29 -51.46
CA GLN A 305 47.88 -23.73 -51.02
C GLN A 305 48.96 -22.64 -51.04
N ASN A 306 50.02 -22.79 -50.23
CA ASN A 306 51.38 -23.19 -50.67
C ASN A 306 52.55 -22.64 -49.80
N THR A 307 53.53 -23.53 -49.59
CA THR A 307 55.00 -23.36 -49.35
C THR A 307 55.62 -22.67 -48.12
N ASN A 308 56.38 -23.51 -47.39
CA ASN A 308 57.80 -23.39 -46.96
C ASN A 308 58.21 -22.50 -45.76
N GLY A 309 58.81 -23.17 -44.74
CA GLY A 309 59.81 -22.58 -43.83
C GLY A 309 59.68 -23.00 -42.36
N VAL A 310 60.59 -23.85 -41.88
CA VAL A 310 60.79 -24.28 -40.47
C VAL A 310 62.23 -23.86 -40.07
N PRO A 311 62.63 -23.63 -38.79
CA PRO A 311 61.94 -23.16 -37.58
C PRO A 311 62.69 -22.00 -36.88
N ALA A 312 62.06 -21.27 -35.94
CA ALA A 312 62.79 -20.55 -34.89
C ALA A 312 61.95 -20.37 -33.61
N ALA A 313 62.35 -21.09 -32.56
CA ALA A 313 62.18 -20.85 -31.13
C ALA A 313 60.87 -20.19 -30.63
N ALA A 314 59.93 -21.02 -30.16
CA ALA A 314 58.86 -20.59 -29.25
C ALA A 314 59.39 -20.54 -27.80
N PRO A 315 59.05 -19.53 -26.99
CA PRO A 315 59.39 -19.52 -25.58
C PRO A 315 58.55 -20.57 -24.83
N THR A 316 59.24 -21.46 -24.11
CA THR A 316 58.66 -22.40 -23.16
C THR A 316 58.02 -21.61 -22.02
N TYR A 317 56.70 -21.49 -22.01
CA TYR A 317 55.95 -21.08 -20.82
C TYR A 317 55.77 -22.31 -19.93
N SER A 318 56.58 -22.39 -18.88
CA SER A 318 56.37 -23.27 -17.74
C SER A 318 55.11 -22.82 -17.00
N PHE A 319 54.03 -23.62 -17.11
CA PHE A 319 52.85 -23.47 -16.28
C PHE A 319 53.15 -24.12 -14.93
N ASP A 320 53.68 -23.34 -14.00
CA ASP A 320 53.78 -23.76 -12.60
C ASP A 320 52.36 -24.01 -12.11
N SER A 321 52.05 -25.30 -11.91
CA SER A 321 50.79 -25.72 -11.31
C SER A 321 50.73 -25.18 -9.89
N PRO A 322 49.68 -24.43 -9.49
CA PRO A 322 49.57 -24.01 -8.12
C PRO A 322 49.40 -25.26 -7.25
N THR A 323 50.30 -25.40 -6.28
CA THR A 323 50.30 -26.42 -5.24
C THR A 323 48.90 -26.56 -4.64
N VAL A 324 48.44 -27.81 -4.50
CA VAL A 324 47.10 -28.25 -4.02
C VAL A 324 46.66 -27.59 -2.70
N ALA A 325 47.55 -26.95 -1.95
CA ALA A 325 47.27 -26.20 -0.73
C ALA A 325 46.65 -24.79 -0.94
N GLN A 326 46.59 -24.27 -2.17
CA GLN A 326 45.94 -22.98 -2.49
C GLN A 326 44.56 -23.14 -3.15
N MET A 327 44.05 -24.38 -3.27
CA MET A 327 42.77 -24.70 -3.91
C MET A 327 41.59 -24.83 -2.92
N SER A 328 41.73 -24.32 -1.70
CA SER A 328 40.62 -24.23 -0.73
C SER A 328 40.14 -22.77 -0.63
N LYS A 329 38.84 -22.57 -0.89
CA LYS A 329 38.08 -21.29 -0.93
C LYS A 329 38.07 -20.49 -2.23
N THR A 330 37.66 -21.13 -3.32
CA THR A 330 36.91 -20.39 -4.35
C THR A 330 35.61 -21.14 -4.59
N PHE A 331 34.72 -21.06 -3.59
CA PHE A 331 33.32 -21.41 -3.78
C PHE A 331 32.73 -20.37 -4.73
N ASP A 332 32.24 -20.82 -5.89
CA ASP A 332 31.75 -19.93 -6.94
C ASP A 332 30.39 -19.33 -6.55
N SER A 333 30.42 -18.20 -5.85
CA SER A 333 29.24 -17.41 -5.48
C SER A 333 28.58 -16.71 -6.69
N SER A 334 29.00 -17.01 -7.93
CA SER A 334 28.40 -16.44 -9.14
C SER A 334 27.13 -17.17 -9.62
N ILE A 335 26.79 -18.33 -9.03
CA ILE A 335 25.57 -19.05 -9.39
C ILE A 335 24.36 -18.26 -8.87
N GLN A 336 23.65 -17.63 -9.81
CA GLN A 336 22.37 -16.98 -9.59
C GLN A 336 21.25 -17.85 -10.17
N PHE A 337 20.20 -18.04 -9.40
CA PHE A 337 19.01 -18.75 -9.84
C PHE A 337 17.94 -17.77 -10.35
N ASP A 338 17.03 -18.30 -11.15
CA ASP A 338 15.83 -17.55 -11.56
C ASP A 338 14.72 -17.67 -10.51
N GLU A 339 13.82 -16.68 -10.45
CA GLU A 339 12.68 -16.65 -9.53
C GLU A 339 11.81 -17.90 -9.67
N HIS A 340 11.54 -18.32 -10.91
CA HIS A 340 10.73 -19.51 -11.18
C HIS A 340 11.38 -20.80 -10.65
N GLN A 341 12.71 -20.88 -10.67
CA GLN A 341 13.43 -22.03 -10.13
C GLN A 341 13.25 -22.11 -8.62
N PHE A 342 13.39 -20.99 -7.89
CA PHE A 342 13.14 -20.92 -6.45
C PHE A 342 11.72 -21.34 -6.08
N ILE A 343 10.72 -20.83 -6.82
CA ILE A 343 9.31 -21.19 -6.62
C ILE A 343 9.11 -22.70 -6.80
N SER A 344 9.65 -23.27 -7.88
CA SER A 344 9.51 -24.70 -8.18
C SER A 344 10.22 -25.59 -7.16
N ALA A 345 11.37 -25.13 -6.65
CA ALA A 345 12.16 -25.82 -5.63
C ALA A 345 11.58 -25.70 -4.22
N GLY A 346 10.66 -24.73 -4.00
CA GLY A 346 10.06 -24.46 -2.69
C GLY A 346 10.93 -23.61 -1.77
N VAL A 347 11.86 -22.82 -2.33
CA VAL A 347 12.64 -21.85 -1.56
C VAL A 347 11.78 -20.61 -1.30
N PRO A 348 11.64 -20.15 -0.04
CA PRO A 348 10.89 -18.93 0.25
C PRO A 348 11.53 -17.71 -0.43
N LEU A 349 10.70 -16.91 -1.12
CA LEU A 349 11.13 -15.71 -1.82
C LEU A 349 11.06 -14.50 -0.90
N GLY A 350 12.21 -14.04 -0.43
CA GLY A 350 12.35 -12.79 0.33
C GLY A 350 11.77 -11.58 -0.39
N LYS A 351 11.65 -10.46 0.31
CA LYS A 351 11.06 -9.24 -0.26
C LYS A 351 12.13 -8.30 -0.78
N ILE A 352 11.87 -7.69 -1.93
CA ILE A 352 12.69 -6.59 -2.45
C ILE A 352 12.62 -5.42 -1.45
N PRO A 353 13.76 -4.82 -1.08
CA PRO A 353 13.80 -3.71 -0.13
C PRO A 353 13.33 -2.41 -0.82
N THR A 354 12.03 -2.25 -0.95
CA THR A 354 11.40 -1.06 -1.56
C THR A 354 10.55 -0.29 -0.56
N VAL A 355 10.59 1.03 -0.66
CA VAL A 355 9.71 1.94 0.09
C VAL A 355 8.42 2.14 -0.71
N ASP A 356 7.39 1.35 -0.42
CA ASP A 356 6.08 1.48 -1.08
C ASP A 356 5.18 2.45 -0.29
N TYR A 357 5.26 3.73 -0.63
CA TYR A 357 4.34 4.76 -0.13
C TYR A 357 3.54 5.36 -1.29
N ARG A 358 2.21 5.18 -1.25
CA ARG A 358 1.32 5.86 -2.19
C ARG A 358 1.27 7.36 -1.91
N ASN A 359 1.62 8.16 -2.92
CA ASN A 359 1.60 9.61 -2.82
C ASN A 359 0.69 10.25 -3.88
N THR A 360 -0.56 10.48 -3.50
CA THR A 360 -1.56 11.13 -4.36
C THR A 360 -1.66 12.65 -4.11
N HIS A 361 -0.85 13.20 -3.20
CA HIS A 361 -0.99 14.60 -2.78
C HIS A 361 -0.67 15.58 -3.90
N LEU A 362 0.27 15.24 -4.79
CA LEU A 362 0.56 16.05 -5.98
C LEU A 362 -0.67 16.19 -6.88
N GLN A 363 -1.41 15.10 -7.12
CA GLN A 363 -2.65 15.13 -7.90
C GLN A 363 -3.71 16.04 -7.25
N TYR A 364 -3.81 16.03 -5.92
CA TYR A 364 -4.70 16.93 -5.21
C TYR A 364 -4.26 18.39 -5.30
N VAL A 365 -2.96 18.69 -5.20
CA VAL A 365 -2.44 20.05 -5.40
C VAL A 365 -2.87 20.59 -6.77
N VAL A 366 -2.68 19.79 -7.84
CA VAL A 366 -3.08 20.15 -9.20
C VAL A 366 -4.59 20.40 -9.29
N THR A 367 -5.40 19.53 -8.70
CA THR A 367 -6.87 19.70 -8.68
C THR A 367 -7.29 20.98 -7.95
N TRP A 368 -6.77 21.24 -6.76
CA TRP A 368 -7.16 22.40 -5.95
C TRP A 368 -6.73 23.71 -6.57
N TRP A 369 -5.51 23.78 -7.10
CA TRP A 369 -5.04 24.97 -7.81
C TRP A 369 -5.76 25.14 -9.16
N GLY A 370 -6.08 24.06 -9.87
CA GLY A 370 -6.91 24.12 -11.08
C GLY A 370 -8.30 24.68 -10.84
N ILE A 371 -8.98 24.25 -9.75
CA ILE A 371 -10.28 24.80 -9.33
C ILE A 371 -10.14 26.26 -8.91
N SER A 372 -9.07 26.60 -8.17
CA SER A 372 -8.80 27.97 -7.74
C SER A 372 -8.63 28.92 -8.93
N ILE A 373 -7.80 28.55 -9.91
CA ILE A 373 -7.56 29.33 -11.13
C ILE A 373 -8.85 29.45 -11.95
N SER A 374 -9.58 28.36 -12.16
CA SER A 374 -10.85 28.37 -12.91
C SER A 374 -11.88 29.28 -12.26
N SER A 375 -12.01 29.22 -10.92
CA SER A 375 -12.92 30.06 -10.16
C SER A 375 -12.50 31.54 -10.20
N ALA A 376 -11.20 31.82 -10.15
CA ALA A 376 -10.66 33.17 -10.27
C ALA A 376 -10.91 33.77 -11.66
N ILE A 377 -10.74 32.98 -12.73
CA ILE A 377 -11.07 33.39 -14.11
C ILE A 377 -12.56 33.71 -14.23
N LEU A 378 -13.43 32.84 -13.72
CA LEU A 378 -14.87 33.07 -13.72
C LEU A 378 -15.24 34.36 -12.97
N LEU A 379 -14.64 34.57 -11.81
CA LEU A 379 -14.82 35.78 -11.02
C LEU A 379 -14.37 37.04 -11.79
N ALA A 380 -13.22 37.00 -12.46
CA ALA A 380 -12.71 38.09 -13.28
C ALA A 380 -13.65 38.41 -14.46
N ILE A 381 -14.19 37.40 -15.13
CA ILE A 381 -15.18 37.57 -16.21
C ILE A 381 -16.45 38.25 -15.67
N VAL A 382 -16.95 37.84 -14.50
CA VAL A 382 -18.13 38.45 -13.86
C VAL A 382 -17.88 39.93 -13.52
N PHE A 383 -16.70 40.27 -12.97
CA PHE A 383 -16.35 41.66 -12.69
C PHE A 383 -16.17 42.51 -13.95
N LYS A 384 -15.54 41.96 -15.01
CA LYS A 384 -15.40 42.64 -16.30
C LYS A 384 -16.77 42.92 -16.92
N LYS A 385 -17.69 41.94 -16.92
CA LYS A 385 -19.07 42.13 -17.40
C LYS A 385 -19.85 43.17 -16.57
N ARG A 386 -19.67 43.21 -15.24
CA ARG A 386 -20.31 44.23 -14.39
C ARG A 386 -19.81 45.64 -14.65
N LYS A 387 -18.51 45.84 -14.89
CA LYS A 387 -17.93 47.16 -15.21
C LYS A 387 -18.42 47.72 -16.55
N ILE A 388 -18.80 46.87 -17.51
CA ILE A 388 -19.29 47.28 -18.83
C ILE A 388 -20.71 47.86 -18.77
N VAL A 389 -21.50 47.53 -17.75
CA VAL A 389 -22.85 48.07 -17.55
C VAL A 389 -22.79 49.27 -16.60
N ASN A 390 -22.34 50.41 -17.11
CA ASN A 390 -22.46 51.68 -16.39
C ASN A 390 -23.88 52.23 -16.59
N PRO A 391 -24.73 52.25 -15.54
CA PRO A 391 -26.14 52.63 -15.67
C PRO A 391 -26.31 54.10 -16.09
N LEU A 392 -25.32 54.97 -15.82
CA LEU A 392 -25.31 56.35 -16.27
C LEU A 392 -25.11 56.46 -17.79
N GLN A 393 -24.23 55.65 -18.38
CA GLN A 393 -24.02 55.65 -19.84
C GLN A 393 -25.24 55.08 -20.57
N GLU A 394 -25.90 54.07 -19.99
CA GLU A 394 -27.13 53.52 -20.55
C GLU A 394 -28.29 54.54 -20.47
N LYS A 395 -28.44 55.22 -19.33
CA LYS A 395 -29.41 56.33 -19.18
C LYS A 395 -29.15 57.48 -20.14
N LEU A 396 -27.89 57.89 -20.33
CA LEU A 396 -27.52 58.93 -21.28
C LEU A 396 -27.77 58.52 -22.74
N ARG A 397 -27.50 57.26 -23.11
CA ARG A 397 -27.81 56.70 -24.43
C ARG A 397 -29.31 56.62 -24.72
N HIS A 398 -30.13 56.34 -23.71
CA HIS A 398 -31.58 56.37 -23.85
C HIS A 398 -32.11 57.79 -23.97
N ALA A 399 -31.63 58.71 -23.13
CA ALA A 399 -32.00 60.12 -23.18
C ALA A 399 -31.65 60.77 -24.53
N SER A 400 -30.48 60.46 -25.10
CA SER A 400 -30.06 60.96 -26.42
C SER A 400 -30.78 60.33 -27.60
N LYS A 401 -31.57 59.26 -27.39
CA LYS A 401 -32.35 58.58 -28.43
C LYS A 401 -33.83 58.99 -28.39
N THR A 402 -34.26 59.60 -27.30
CA THR A 402 -35.63 60.10 -27.08
C THR A 402 -35.77 61.60 -27.30
N MET A 403 -34.65 62.32 -27.42
CA MET A 403 -34.58 63.64 -28.06
C MET A 403 -34.31 63.43 -29.54
#